data_AF-A0A1W9TUK7-F1
#
_entry.id   AF-A0A1W9TUK7-F1
#
_cell.length_a   1.000
_cell.length_b   1.000
_cell.length_c   1.000
_cell.angle_alpha   90.00
_cell.angle_beta   90.00
_cell.angle_gamma   90.00
#
_symmetry.space_group_name_H-M   'P 1'
#
loop_
_entity.id
_entity.type
_entity.pdbx_description
1 polymer ?
#
loop_
_entity_poly.entity_id
_entity_poly.type
_entity_poly.pdbx_seq_one_letter_code
_entity_poly.pdbx_strand_id
1 'polypeptide(L)'
;MYSIKRQIETHGQVVLDEFVQYVKDRFEGSEFAILQNIFWLAQELKIHFRINKQSLDPYHVKKILLENPDQQVEIFTNKSVDDFVFQCTKHFYQKFSGKNIIDTYDDQYEFSRILAEEIRHWESCLNTYKSFAKKPFFPGKEQIDRGLSLIQTIFAKLDPFSLINAFYVSRDPILELVDDVKTLSEFYTRHLDRWVILTKSIEAFTKNLPELKNKSDIITAFNKLKQILSTSQPYDRVEDAWELYKKIKIHNDIIVKNKTEQYRIEVLTMLEHMIEKMKNHLEVYKAGPDLRNKFLYSLRMISKNIRIAKDIETINQLKSDAKEKFDIYWEEVEHNFRTPDLYT
;
A
#
# COMPACT_ATOMS: atom_id res chain seq x y z
N MET A 1 -2.13 -34.59 -28.60
CA MET A 1 -2.46 -35.29 -27.33
C MET A 1 -2.61 -36.81 -27.48
N TYR A 2 -3.46 -37.30 -28.39
CA TYR A 2 -3.68 -38.75 -28.59
C TYR A 2 -2.37 -39.55 -28.82
N SER A 3 -1.51 -39.08 -29.72
CA SER A 3 -0.22 -39.72 -30.00
C SER A 3 0.73 -39.74 -28.81
N ILE A 4 0.71 -38.70 -27.95
CA ILE A 4 1.54 -38.64 -26.73
C ILE A 4 1.05 -39.68 -25.71
N LYS A 5 -0.26 -39.72 -25.44
CA LYS A 5 -0.86 -40.70 -24.52
C LYS A 5 -0.52 -42.14 -24.94
N ARG A 6 -0.74 -42.47 -26.21
CA ARG A 6 -0.42 -43.79 -26.75
C ARG A 6 1.07 -44.14 -26.60
N GLN A 7 1.96 -43.18 -26.84
CA GLN A 7 3.40 -43.39 -26.68
C GLN A 7 3.79 -43.63 -25.21
N ILE A 8 3.20 -42.89 -24.27
CA ILE A 8 3.40 -43.11 -22.83
C ILE A 8 2.85 -44.48 -22.39
N GLU A 9 1.66 -44.88 -22.87
CA GLU A 9 1.08 -46.19 -22.58
C GLU A 9 1.94 -47.34 -23.12
N THR A 10 2.59 -47.13 -24.27
CA THR A 10 3.40 -48.17 -24.92
C THR A 10 4.81 -48.27 -24.35
N HIS A 11 5.43 -47.14 -23.98
CA HIS A 11 6.86 -47.06 -23.63
C HIS A 11 7.13 -46.57 -22.20
N GLY A 12 6.10 -46.22 -21.42
CA GLY A 12 6.19 -45.74 -20.04
C GLY A 12 6.67 -44.29 -19.88
N GLN A 13 7.45 -43.79 -20.83
CA GLN A 13 7.95 -42.42 -20.89
C GLN A 13 8.01 -41.94 -22.34
N VAL A 14 7.98 -40.62 -22.53
CA VAL A 14 8.16 -40.00 -23.85
C VAL A 14 9.26 -38.97 -23.75
N VAL A 15 10.34 -39.12 -24.51
CA VAL A 15 11.39 -38.10 -24.62
C VAL A 15 10.97 -37.11 -25.71
N LEU A 16 11.12 -35.81 -25.45
CA LEU A 16 10.66 -34.73 -26.34
C LEU A 16 11.24 -34.88 -27.75
N ASP A 17 12.54 -35.03 -27.89
CA ASP A 17 13.21 -35.09 -29.20
C ASP A 17 12.82 -36.34 -29.98
N GLU A 18 12.77 -37.49 -29.30
CA GLU A 18 12.32 -38.75 -29.88
C GLU A 18 10.87 -38.64 -30.36
N PHE A 19 10.01 -37.98 -29.58
CA PHE A 19 8.62 -37.76 -29.95
C PHE A 19 8.46 -36.80 -31.12
N VAL A 20 9.25 -35.72 -31.14
CA VAL A 20 9.28 -34.77 -32.26
C VAL A 20 9.70 -35.48 -33.53
N GLN A 21 10.75 -36.30 -33.49
CA GLN A 21 11.19 -37.09 -34.63
C GLN A 21 10.13 -38.11 -35.07
N TYR A 22 9.53 -38.84 -34.12
CA TYR A 22 8.43 -39.77 -34.39
C TYR A 22 7.23 -39.10 -35.09
N VAL A 23 6.90 -37.86 -34.72
CA VAL A 23 5.82 -37.10 -35.37
C VAL A 23 6.26 -36.64 -36.77
N LYS A 24 7.49 -36.13 -36.93
CA LYS A 24 8.05 -35.72 -38.24
C LYS A 24 8.06 -36.88 -39.24
N ASP A 25 8.34 -38.09 -38.79
CA ASP A 25 8.40 -39.28 -39.65
C ASP A 25 7.02 -39.76 -40.11
N ARG A 26 5.93 -39.37 -39.44
CA ARG A 26 4.55 -39.82 -39.73
C ARG A 26 3.62 -38.75 -40.25
N PHE A 27 3.94 -37.48 -40.01
CA PHE A 27 3.10 -36.36 -40.36
C PHE A 27 3.95 -35.28 -41.03
N GLU A 28 3.45 -34.71 -42.13
CA GLU A 28 4.07 -33.56 -42.78
C GLU A 28 3.89 -32.32 -41.89
N GLY A 29 4.93 -31.96 -41.13
CA GLY A 29 4.92 -30.81 -40.23
C GLY A 29 6.32 -30.31 -39.93
N SER A 30 6.46 -28.98 -39.78
CA SER A 30 7.73 -28.42 -39.34
C SER A 30 7.98 -28.75 -37.87
N GLU A 31 9.25 -28.96 -37.54
CA GLU A 31 9.68 -29.20 -36.15
C GLU A 31 9.21 -28.10 -35.20
N PHE A 32 9.29 -26.86 -35.66
CA PHE A 32 8.78 -25.70 -34.93
C PHE A 32 7.28 -25.81 -34.62
N ALA A 33 6.45 -26.21 -35.58
CA ALA A 33 5.01 -26.36 -35.35
C ALA A 33 4.70 -27.49 -34.36
N ILE A 34 5.45 -28.59 -34.42
CA ILE A 34 5.30 -29.72 -33.48
C ILE A 34 5.66 -29.27 -32.08
N LEU A 35 6.84 -28.64 -31.90
CA LEU A 35 7.28 -28.09 -30.62
C LEU A 35 6.28 -27.07 -30.09
N GLN A 36 5.81 -26.14 -30.92
CA GLN A 36 4.82 -25.15 -30.50
C GLN A 36 3.55 -25.81 -29.97
N ASN A 37 3.03 -26.85 -30.63
CA ASN A 37 1.87 -27.59 -30.14
C ASN A 37 2.14 -28.32 -28.82
N ILE A 38 3.31 -28.94 -28.65
CA ILE A 38 3.68 -29.61 -27.40
C ILE A 38 3.77 -28.59 -26.26
N PHE A 39 4.45 -27.45 -26.48
CA PHE A 39 4.53 -26.38 -25.49
C PHE A 39 3.17 -25.75 -25.20
N TRP A 40 2.26 -25.67 -26.18
CA TRP A 40 0.87 -25.27 -25.93
C TRP A 40 0.14 -26.27 -25.05
N LEU A 41 0.25 -27.58 -25.33
CA LEU A 41 -0.32 -28.61 -24.47
C LEU A 41 0.22 -28.51 -23.04
N ALA A 42 1.51 -28.17 -22.88
CA ALA A 42 2.12 -27.98 -21.57
C ALA A 42 1.64 -26.69 -20.88
N GLN A 43 1.44 -25.59 -21.62
CA GLN A 43 0.84 -24.34 -21.12
C GLN A 43 -0.63 -24.49 -20.75
N GLU A 44 -1.36 -25.33 -21.48
CA GLU A 44 -2.71 -25.80 -21.15
C GLU A 44 -2.71 -26.84 -20.03
N LEU A 45 -1.55 -27.18 -19.48
CA LEU A 45 -1.36 -28.17 -18.43
C LEU A 45 -1.85 -29.58 -18.79
N LYS A 46 -1.98 -29.95 -20.07
CA LYS A 46 -2.36 -31.30 -20.52
C LYS A 46 -1.23 -32.32 -20.35
N ILE A 47 0.00 -31.83 -20.38
CA ILE A 47 1.24 -32.57 -20.13
C ILE A 47 2.13 -31.75 -19.20
N HIS A 48 3.14 -32.37 -18.60
CA HIS A 48 4.24 -31.66 -17.95
C HIS A 48 5.58 -32.17 -18.46
N PHE A 49 6.58 -31.31 -18.33
CA PHE A 49 7.96 -31.63 -18.68
C PHE A 49 8.74 -31.99 -17.41
N ARG A 50 9.66 -32.93 -17.55
CA ARG A 50 10.59 -33.32 -16.49
C ARG A 50 12.02 -33.33 -17.03
N ILE A 51 12.92 -32.71 -16.28
CA ILE A 51 14.37 -32.75 -16.54
C ILE A 51 15.03 -33.20 -15.23
N ASN A 52 15.93 -34.19 -15.29
CA ASN A 52 16.64 -34.70 -14.11
C ASN A 52 15.71 -35.06 -12.93
N LYS A 53 14.56 -35.67 -13.23
CA LYS A 53 13.49 -36.02 -12.27
C LYS A 53 12.75 -34.84 -11.61
N GLN A 54 13.03 -33.61 -12.02
CA GLN A 54 12.34 -32.41 -11.55
C GLN A 54 11.34 -31.91 -12.60
N SER A 55 10.09 -31.68 -12.19
CA SER A 55 9.08 -31.07 -13.06
C SER A 55 9.35 -29.58 -13.18
N LEU A 56 9.29 -29.06 -14.41
CA LEU A 56 9.57 -27.66 -14.73
C LEU A 56 8.43 -27.09 -15.57
N ASP A 57 8.13 -25.79 -15.40
CA ASP A 57 7.13 -25.14 -16.23
C ASP A 57 7.63 -24.95 -17.68
N PRO A 58 6.70 -24.78 -18.64
CA PRO A 58 7.05 -24.69 -20.05
C PRO A 58 7.99 -23.52 -20.39
N TYR A 59 7.95 -22.42 -19.63
CA TYR A 59 8.82 -21.28 -19.91
C TYR A 59 10.28 -21.61 -19.56
N HIS A 60 10.53 -22.19 -18.39
CA HIS A 60 11.88 -22.59 -18.00
C HIS A 60 12.44 -23.69 -18.89
N VAL A 61 11.63 -24.68 -19.26
CA VAL A 61 12.07 -25.74 -20.21
C VAL A 61 12.44 -25.15 -21.56
N LYS A 62 11.64 -24.21 -22.07
CA LYS A 62 11.97 -23.50 -23.32
C LYS A 62 13.30 -22.77 -23.22
N LYS A 63 13.54 -22.08 -22.11
CA LYS A 63 14.81 -21.38 -21.87
C LYS A 63 16.00 -22.34 -21.84
N ILE A 64 15.87 -23.47 -21.14
CA ILE A 64 16.91 -24.50 -21.08
C ILE A 64 17.21 -25.06 -22.47
N LEU A 65 16.19 -25.38 -23.27
CA LEU A 65 16.38 -25.89 -24.64
C LEU A 65 17.00 -24.86 -25.59
N LEU A 66 16.75 -23.56 -25.37
CA LEU A 66 17.41 -22.49 -26.14
C LEU A 66 18.90 -22.36 -25.79
N GLU A 67 19.27 -22.63 -24.53
CA GLU A 67 20.67 -22.58 -24.05
C GLU A 67 21.42 -23.90 -24.35
N ASN A 68 20.73 -25.04 -24.30
CA ASN A 68 21.24 -26.38 -24.54
C ASN A 68 20.21 -27.24 -25.31
N PRO A 69 20.25 -27.24 -26.66
CA PRO A 69 19.29 -27.97 -27.49
C PRO A 69 19.29 -29.49 -27.28
N ASP A 70 20.42 -30.07 -26.86
CA ASP A 70 20.57 -31.51 -26.63
C ASP A 70 20.07 -31.95 -25.24
N GLN A 71 19.50 -31.04 -24.45
CA GLN A 71 18.97 -31.36 -23.14
C GLN A 71 17.80 -32.33 -23.24
N GLN A 72 17.96 -33.53 -22.68
CA GLN A 72 16.88 -34.50 -22.63
C GLN A 72 15.72 -33.98 -21.76
N VAL A 73 14.54 -33.88 -22.37
CA VAL A 73 13.28 -33.48 -21.73
C VAL A 73 12.30 -34.65 -21.80
N GLU A 74 11.79 -35.09 -20.66
CA GLU A 74 10.74 -36.11 -20.59
C GLU A 74 9.36 -35.42 -20.60
N ILE A 75 8.42 -35.98 -21.36
CA ILE A 75 7.01 -35.60 -21.42
C ILE A 75 6.20 -36.64 -20.65
N PHE A 76 5.38 -36.17 -19.72
CA PHE A 76 4.41 -36.99 -19.00
C PHE A 76 2.99 -36.46 -19.17
N THR A 77 2.03 -37.37 -19.21
CA THR A 77 0.61 -37.03 -19.06
C THR A 77 0.30 -36.71 -17.62
N ASN A 78 -0.52 -35.70 -17.39
CA ASN A 78 -0.98 -35.39 -16.05
C ASN A 78 -1.94 -36.47 -15.54
N LYS A 79 -1.92 -36.68 -14.21
CA LYS A 79 -2.85 -37.58 -13.54
C LYS A 79 -4.28 -37.05 -13.68
N SER A 80 -5.24 -37.96 -13.83
CA SER A 80 -6.65 -37.60 -13.76
C SER A 80 -7.08 -37.43 -12.30
N VAL A 81 -7.87 -36.41 -12.02
CA VAL A 81 -8.56 -36.28 -10.73
C VAL A 81 -9.69 -37.31 -10.67
N ASP A 82 -9.97 -37.79 -9.46
CA ASP A 82 -11.15 -38.61 -9.18
C ASP A 82 -12.43 -37.84 -9.52
N ASP A 83 -13.39 -38.49 -10.19
CA ASP A 83 -14.59 -37.80 -10.69
C ASP A 83 -15.42 -37.20 -9.56
N PHE A 84 -15.55 -37.88 -8.42
CA PHE A 84 -16.26 -37.34 -7.27
C PHE A 84 -15.58 -36.09 -6.71
N VAL A 85 -14.25 -36.11 -6.58
CA VAL A 85 -13.45 -34.92 -6.19
C VAL A 85 -13.62 -33.78 -7.18
N PHE A 86 -13.60 -34.08 -8.49
CA PHE A 86 -13.75 -33.10 -9.55
C PHE A 86 -15.13 -32.42 -9.50
N GLN A 87 -16.22 -33.19 -9.47
CA GLN A 87 -17.58 -32.66 -9.41
C GLN A 87 -17.84 -31.87 -8.12
N CYS A 88 -17.38 -32.38 -6.98
CA CYS A 88 -17.50 -31.68 -5.71
C CYS A 88 -16.78 -30.32 -5.73
N THR A 89 -15.59 -30.26 -6.34
CA THR A 89 -14.81 -29.02 -6.43
C THR A 89 -15.47 -28.03 -7.39
N LYS A 90 -16.04 -28.50 -8.51
CA LYS A 90 -16.84 -27.66 -9.43
C LYS A 90 -18.05 -27.05 -8.73
N HIS A 91 -18.82 -27.87 -8.00
CA HIS A 91 -19.99 -27.40 -7.28
C HIS A 91 -19.62 -26.40 -6.17
N PHE A 92 -18.53 -26.68 -5.44
CA PHE A 92 -17.97 -25.76 -4.46
C PHE A 92 -17.58 -24.41 -5.07
N TYR A 93 -16.84 -24.44 -6.20
CA TYR A 93 -16.45 -23.22 -6.91
C TYR A 93 -17.65 -22.42 -7.38
N GLN A 94 -18.66 -23.07 -7.99
CA GLN A 94 -19.88 -22.39 -8.40
C GLN A 94 -20.59 -21.72 -7.22
N LYS A 95 -20.65 -22.39 -6.06
CA LYS A 95 -21.34 -21.87 -4.87
C LYS A 95 -20.75 -20.55 -4.40
N PHE A 96 -19.42 -20.44 -4.26
CA PHE A 96 -18.81 -19.20 -3.76
C PHE A 96 -18.61 -18.15 -4.85
N SER A 97 -18.31 -18.55 -6.09
CA SER A 97 -18.07 -17.59 -7.19
C SER A 97 -19.35 -17.02 -7.80
N GLY A 98 -20.48 -17.73 -7.64
CA GLY A 98 -21.75 -17.40 -8.30
C GLY A 98 -21.73 -17.60 -9.83
N LYS A 99 -20.61 -18.06 -10.40
CA LYS A 99 -20.46 -18.28 -11.85
C LYS A 99 -21.04 -19.66 -12.19
N ASN A 100 -21.98 -19.72 -13.14
CA ASN A 100 -22.48 -21.02 -13.62
C ASN A 100 -21.44 -21.64 -14.56
N ILE A 101 -20.73 -22.66 -14.06
CA ILE A 101 -19.60 -23.30 -14.74
C ILE A 101 -19.72 -24.82 -14.88
N ILE A 102 -20.79 -25.42 -14.34
CA ILE A 102 -20.94 -26.88 -14.30
C ILE A 102 -21.00 -27.45 -15.72
N ASP A 103 -21.70 -26.79 -16.63
CA ASP A 103 -21.89 -27.25 -18.01
C ASP A 103 -20.84 -26.68 -18.99
N THR A 104 -19.89 -25.87 -18.52
CA THR A 104 -18.95 -25.12 -19.37
C THR A 104 -17.60 -25.80 -19.49
N TYR A 105 -17.18 -26.55 -18.46
CA TYR A 105 -15.85 -27.16 -18.40
C TYR A 105 -15.96 -28.65 -18.12
N ASP A 106 -15.89 -29.44 -19.20
CA ASP A 106 -15.94 -30.90 -19.14
C ASP A 106 -14.58 -31.52 -18.81
N ASP A 107 -13.53 -30.69 -18.79
CA ASP A 107 -12.15 -31.12 -18.65
C ASP A 107 -11.45 -30.46 -17.46
N GLN A 108 -10.62 -31.24 -16.77
CA GLN A 108 -9.90 -30.82 -15.56
C GLN A 108 -8.89 -29.71 -15.82
N TYR A 109 -8.36 -29.61 -17.04
CA TYR A 109 -7.34 -28.62 -17.37
C TYR A 109 -7.95 -27.23 -17.44
N GLU A 110 -9.07 -27.10 -18.17
CA GLU A 110 -9.81 -25.84 -18.24
C GLU A 110 -10.29 -25.39 -16.87
N PHE A 111 -10.84 -26.31 -16.07
CA PHE A 111 -11.26 -26.00 -14.70
C PHE A 111 -10.08 -25.54 -13.83
N SER A 112 -8.93 -26.23 -13.90
CA SER A 112 -7.73 -25.86 -13.13
C SER A 112 -7.19 -24.47 -13.51
N ARG A 113 -7.31 -24.05 -14.77
CA ARG A 113 -6.89 -22.71 -15.21
C ARG A 113 -7.72 -21.63 -14.54
N ILE A 114 -9.02 -21.83 -14.44
CA ILE A 114 -9.94 -20.89 -13.78
C ILE A 114 -9.66 -20.81 -12.29
N LEU A 115 -9.44 -21.96 -11.64
CA LEU A 115 -9.02 -21.98 -10.23
C LEU A 115 -7.72 -21.19 -10.03
N ALA A 116 -6.74 -21.37 -10.91
CA ALA A 116 -5.47 -20.66 -10.85
C ALA A 116 -5.63 -19.14 -11.12
N GLU A 117 -6.50 -18.75 -12.05
CA GLU A 117 -6.83 -17.33 -12.29
C GLU A 117 -7.47 -16.68 -11.08
N GLU A 118 -8.42 -17.37 -10.43
CA GLU A 118 -9.11 -16.88 -9.25
C GLU A 118 -8.15 -16.73 -8.05
N ILE A 119 -7.27 -17.72 -7.81
CA ILE A 119 -6.26 -17.59 -6.75
C ILE A 119 -5.28 -16.44 -7.05
N ARG A 120 -4.83 -16.29 -8.30
CA ARG A 120 -3.95 -15.15 -8.68
C ARG A 120 -4.65 -13.81 -8.47
N HIS A 121 -5.94 -13.73 -8.71
CA HIS A 121 -6.73 -12.55 -8.41
C HIS A 121 -6.72 -12.25 -6.91
N TRP A 122 -7.01 -13.24 -6.06
CA TRP A 122 -6.94 -13.07 -4.60
C TRP A 122 -5.54 -12.66 -4.12
N GLU A 123 -4.49 -13.29 -4.64
CA GLU A 123 -3.10 -12.96 -4.32
C GLU A 123 -2.78 -11.50 -4.66
N SER A 124 -3.19 -11.04 -5.84
CA SER A 124 -2.99 -9.67 -6.30
C SER A 124 -3.70 -8.65 -5.39
N CYS A 125 -4.97 -8.91 -5.04
CA CYS A 125 -5.73 -8.08 -4.12
C CYS A 125 -5.04 -7.99 -2.75
N LEU A 126 -4.72 -9.14 -2.14
CA LEU A 126 -4.07 -9.18 -0.83
C LEU A 126 -2.71 -8.50 -0.81
N ASN A 127 -1.88 -8.68 -1.86
CA ASN A 127 -0.59 -8.01 -1.97
C ASN A 127 -0.73 -6.49 -2.10
N THR A 128 -1.75 -6.00 -2.79
CA THR A 128 -2.04 -4.55 -2.89
C THR A 128 -2.32 -3.96 -1.51
N TYR A 129 -3.11 -4.66 -0.69
CA TYR A 129 -3.51 -4.19 0.64
C TYR A 129 -2.42 -4.35 1.70
N LYS A 130 -1.51 -5.30 1.52
CA LYS A 130 -0.43 -5.65 2.46
C LYS A 130 0.43 -4.45 2.88
N SER A 131 0.72 -3.53 1.97
CA SER A 131 1.53 -2.34 2.26
C SER A 131 0.84 -1.38 3.23
N PHE A 132 -0.49 -1.28 3.16
CA PHE A 132 -1.30 -0.46 4.06
C PHE A 132 -1.50 -1.15 5.40
N ALA A 133 -1.85 -2.44 5.41
CA ALA A 133 -2.10 -3.22 6.62
C ALA A 133 -0.89 -3.31 7.58
N LYS A 134 0.32 -3.05 7.09
CA LYS A 134 1.54 -2.94 7.92
C LYS A 134 1.61 -1.64 8.73
N LYS A 135 0.86 -0.61 8.33
CA LYS A 135 0.85 0.70 9.01
C LYS A 135 0.00 0.61 10.28
N PRO A 136 0.32 1.40 11.32
CA PRO A 136 -0.49 1.45 12.53
C PRO A 136 -1.96 1.78 12.24
N PHE A 137 -2.89 1.13 12.95
CA PHE A 137 -4.34 1.33 12.85
C PHE A 137 -4.99 0.93 11.50
N PHE A 138 -4.26 0.29 10.58
CA PHE A 138 -4.87 -0.29 9.38
C PHE A 138 -5.29 -1.75 9.65
N PRO A 139 -6.53 -2.14 9.33
CA PRO A 139 -7.02 -3.48 9.61
C PRO A 139 -6.56 -4.50 8.56
N GLY A 140 -6.77 -5.78 8.86
CA GLY A 140 -6.62 -6.84 7.87
C GLY A 140 -5.27 -7.54 7.82
N LYS A 141 -4.27 -7.15 8.63
CA LYS A 141 -2.93 -7.77 8.57
C LYS A 141 -2.97 -9.29 8.73
N GLU A 142 -3.63 -9.79 9.78
CA GLU A 142 -3.73 -11.23 10.04
C GLU A 142 -4.48 -11.95 8.92
N GLN A 143 -5.58 -11.37 8.43
CA GLN A 143 -6.39 -11.92 7.34
C GLN A 143 -5.56 -12.03 6.05
N ILE A 144 -4.81 -10.97 5.71
CA ILE A 144 -3.89 -10.94 4.56
C ILE A 144 -2.77 -11.98 4.71
N ASP A 145 -2.11 -12.04 5.86
CA ASP A 145 -0.98 -12.95 6.08
C ASP A 145 -1.45 -14.42 6.06
N ARG A 146 -2.61 -14.74 6.67
CA ARG A 146 -3.24 -16.07 6.58
C ARG A 146 -3.61 -16.41 5.14
N GLY A 147 -4.29 -15.49 4.45
CA GLY A 147 -4.73 -15.70 3.07
C GLY A 147 -3.57 -15.95 2.12
N LEU A 148 -2.51 -15.14 2.18
CA LEU A 148 -1.31 -15.35 1.38
C LEU A 148 -0.60 -16.69 1.70
N SER A 149 -0.60 -17.12 2.96
CA SER A 149 -0.03 -18.41 3.35
C SER A 149 -0.83 -19.60 2.80
N LEU A 150 -2.17 -19.50 2.82
CA LEU A 150 -3.06 -20.49 2.22
C LEU A 150 -2.86 -20.55 0.70
N ILE A 151 -2.81 -19.39 0.04
CA ILE A 151 -2.55 -19.26 -1.39
C ILE A 151 -1.24 -19.96 -1.76
N GLN A 152 -0.14 -19.68 -1.05
CA GLN A 152 1.15 -20.33 -1.29
C GLN A 152 1.06 -21.86 -1.13
N THR A 153 0.29 -22.34 -0.16
CA THR A 153 0.10 -23.78 0.07
C THR A 153 -0.66 -24.44 -1.09
N ILE A 154 -1.71 -23.79 -1.60
CA ILE A 154 -2.50 -24.29 -2.73
C ILE A 154 -1.70 -24.21 -4.05
N PHE A 155 -0.95 -23.12 -4.26
CA PHE A 155 -0.17 -22.88 -5.49
C PHE A 155 1.17 -23.63 -5.56
N ALA A 156 1.67 -24.19 -4.45
CA ALA A 156 2.93 -24.93 -4.43
C ALA A 156 2.97 -26.12 -5.41
N LYS A 157 1.81 -26.58 -5.90
CA LYS A 157 1.69 -27.65 -6.88
C LYS A 157 0.93 -27.15 -8.11
N LEU A 158 1.67 -26.81 -9.17
CA LEU A 158 1.16 -26.18 -10.39
C LEU A 158 0.41 -27.13 -11.34
N ASP A 159 0.37 -28.44 -11.04
CA ASP A 159 -0.34 -29.38 -11.89
C ASP A 159 -1.86 -29.43 -11.58
N PRO A 160 -2.72 -29.59 -12.59
CA PRO A 160 -4.19 -29.61 -12.47
C PRO A 160 -4.70 -30.58 -11.42
N PHE A 161 -4.09 -31.78 -11.34
CA PHE A 161 -4.48 -32.81 -10.40
C PHE A 161 -4.25 -32.34 -8.96
N SER A 162 -3.05 -31.85 -8.67
CA SER A 162 -2.72 -31.36 -7.33
C SER A 162 -3.54 -30.12 -6.97
N LEU A 163 -3.77 -29.20 -7.92
CA LEU A 163 -4.53 -27.97 -7.67
C LEU A 163 -5.98 -28.26 -7.29
N ILE A 164 -6.67 -29.12 -8.06
CA ILE A 164 -8.06 -29.47 -7.79
C ILE A 164 -8.18 -30.22 -6.45
N ASN A 165 -7.26 -31.14 -6.16
CA ASN A 165 -7.23 -31.83 -4.86
C ASN A 165 -6.94 -30.86 -3.69
N ALA A 166 -6.03 -29.90 -3.87
CA ALA A 166 -5.74 -28.89 -2.86
C ALA A 166 -6.97 -28.01 -2.57
N PHE A 167 -7.70 -27.61 -3.62
CA PHE A 167 -8.99 -26.93 -3.48
C PHE A 167 -10.03 -27.77 -2.75
N TYR A 168 -10.14 -29.05 -3.10
CA TYR A 168 -11.08 -29.98 -2.47
C TYR A 168 -10.81 -30.14 -0.97
N VAL A 169 -9.54 -30.27 -0.57
CA VAL A 169 -9.13 -30.43 0.83
C VAL A 169 -9.25 -29.12 1.61
N SER A 170 -8.98 -27.98 0.97
CA SER A 170 -8.90 -26.67 1.64
C SER A 170 -10.21 -25.86 1.54
N ARG A 171 -11.36 -26.50 1.36
CA ARG A 171 -12.65 -25.81 1.14
C ARG A 171 -13.00 -24.80 2.22
N ASP A 172 -12.95 -25.18 3.49
CA ASP A 172 -13.35 -24.28 4.59
C ASP A 172 -12.39 -23.08 4.69
N PRO A 173 -11.05 -23.27 4.69
CA PRO A 173 -10.11 -22.14 4.59
C PRO A 173 -10.31 -21.26 3.35
N ILE A 174 -10.71 -21.84 2.22
CA ILE A 174 -10.99 -21.06 0.99
C ILE A 174 -12.25 -20.21 1.16
N LEU A 175 -13.30 -20.71 1.81
CA LEU A 175 -14.49 -19.89 2.10
C LEU A 175 -14.13 -18.70 2.99
N GLU A 176 -13.35 -18.93 4.04
CA GLU A 176 -12.85 -17.84 4.90
C GLU A 176 -12.02 -16.84 4.09
N LEU A 177 -11.14 -17.32 3.19
CA LEU A 177 -10.34 -16.46 2.31
C LEU A 177 -11.22 -15.63 1.38
N VAL A 178 -12.27 -16.21 0.78
CA VAL A 178 -13.18 -15.50 -0.12
C VAL A 178 -13.89 -14.36 0.62
N ASP A 179 -14.38 -14.63 1.84
CA ASP A 179 -15.04 -13.62 2.67
C ASP A 179 -14.06 -12.53 3.15
N ASP A 180 -12.84 -12.91 3.53
CA ASP A 180 -11.76 -11.99 3.90
C ASP A 180 -11.39 -11.09 2.70
N VAL A 181 -11.15 -11.66 1.51
CA VAL A 181 -10.82 -10.91 0.29
C VAL A 181 -11.94 -9.93 -0.06
N LYS A 182 -13.21 -10.35 0.03
CA LYS A 182 -14.36 -9.49 -0.24
C LYS A 182 -14.40 -8.31 0.74
N THR A 183 -14.35 -8.59 2.04
CA THR A 183 -14.38 -7.58 3.10
C THR A 183 -13.22 -6.59 2.98
N LEU A 184 -12.00 -7.09 2.77
CA LEU A 184 -10.82 -6.27 2.60
C LEU A 184 -10.91 -5.42 1.33
N SER A 185 -11.36 -6.00 0.21
CA SER A 185 -11.51 -5.27 -1.04
C SER A 185 -12.52 -4.14 -0.92
N GLU A 186 -13.65 -4.38 -0.28
CA GLU A 186 -14.66 -3.35 -0.01
C GLU A 186 -14.08 -2.21 0.84
N PHE A 187 -13.39 -2.55 1.92
CA PHE A 187 -12.75 -1.57 2.80
C PHE A 187 -11.68 -0.74 2.09
N TYR A 188 -10.70 -1.38 1.47
CA TYR A 188 -9.56 -0.71 0.84
C TYR A 188 -9.94 0.03 -0.45
N THR A 189 -11.06 -0.31 -1.08
CA THR A 189 -11.55 0.41 -2.27
C THR A 189 -12.44 1.59 -1.89
N ARG A 190 -13.36 1.42 -0.91
CA ARG A 190 -14.36 2.46 -0.60
C ARG A 190 -13.96 3.41 0.51
N HIS A 191 -13.14 2.95 1.46
CA HIS A 191 -12.93 3.64 2.73
C HIS A 191 -11.48 4.07 2.98
N LEU A 192 -10.54 3.67 2.12
CA LEU A 192 -9.11 3.94 2.29
C LEU A 192 -8.80 5.42 2.56
N ASP A 193 -9.31 6.34 1.74
CA ASP A 193 -9.02 7.77 1.87
C ASP A 193 -9.54 8.33 3.20
N ARG A 194 -10.77 7.95 3.59
CA ARG A 194 -11.34 8.34 4.88
C ARG A 194 -10.51 7.77 6.03
N TRP A 195 -10.09 6.51 5.93
CA TRP A 195 -9.29 5.86 6.96
C TRP A 195 -7.90 6.48 7.13
N VAL A 196 -7.25 6.88 6.03
CA VAL A 196 -6.00 7.65 6.06
C VAL A 196 -6.18 8.97 6.81
N ILE A 197 -7.31 9.66 6.62
CA ILE A 197 -7.61 10.88 7.37
C ILE A 197 -7.79 10.57 8.86
N LEU A 198 -8.56 9.54 9.21
CA LEU A 198 -8.80 9.15 10.60
C LEU A 198 -7.48 8.86 11.35
N THR A 199 -6.62 8.03 10.76
CA THR A 199 -5.35 7.62 11.36
C THR A 199 -4.39 8.79 11.56
N LYS A 200 -4.25 9.68 10.55
CA LYS A 200 -3.45 10.92 10.69
C LYS A 200 -4.02 11.88 11.74
N SER A 201 -5.34 11.94 11.86
CA SER A 201 -6.01 12.86 12.78
C SER A 201 -5.81 12.47 14.23
N ILE A 202 -5.64 11.19 14.55
CA ILE A 202 -5.29 10.75 15.92
C ILE A 202 -4.01 11.42 16.41
N GLU A 203 -2.97 11.48 15.57
CA GLU A 203 -1.70 12.09 15.94
C GLU A 203 -1.85 13.60 16.15
N ALA A 204 -2.61 14.28 15.28
CA ALA A 204 -2.92 15.69 15.42
C ALA A 204 -3.72 15.99 16.70
N PHE A 205 -4.74 15.20 17.00
CA PHE A 205 -5.56 15.35 18.21
C PHE A 205 -4.75 15.04 19.48
N THR A 206 -3.81 14.10 19.40
CA THR A 206 -2.93 13.73 20.53
C THR A 206 -2.12 14.93 21.03
N LYS A 207 -1.66 15.82 20.12
CA LYS A 207 -0.93 17.05 20.46
C LYS A 207 -1.76 18.06 21.27
N ASN A 208 -3.09 17.97 21.19
CA ASN A 208 -4.04 18.86 21.86
C ASN A 208 -4.84 18.16 22.97
N LEU A 209 -4.37 16.98 23.43
CA LEU A 209 -5.03 16.24 24.50
C LEU A 209 -5.28 17.03 25.79
N PRO A 210 -4.35 17.87 26.28
CA PRO A 210 -4.59 18.66 27.49
C PRO A 210 -5.84 19.53 27.37
N GLU A 211 -6.05 20.20 26.24
CA GLU A 211 -7.21 21.05 26.01
C GLU A 211 -8.48 20.26 25.69
N LEU A 212 -8.35 19.14 24.96
CA LEU A 212 -9.48 18.25 24.67
C LEU A 212 -10.08 17.65 25.96
N LYS A 213 -9.26 17.39 26.99
CA LYS A 213 -9.71 16.88 28.29
C LYS A 213 -10.66 17.83 29.03
N ASN A 214 -10.63 19.13 28.71
CA ASN A 214 -11.54 20.11 29.31
C ASN A 214 -13.00 19.90 28.90
N LYS A 215 -13.25 19.10 27.85
CA LYS A 215 -14.60 18.71 27.41
C LYS A 215 -14.78 17.20 27.49
N SER A 216 -15.53 16.76 28.51
CA SER A 216 -15.77 15.35 28.81
C SER A 216 -16.39 14.57 27.63
N ASP A 217 -17.27 15.21 26.86
CA ASP A 217 -17.94 14.59 25.72
C ASP A 217 -17.02 14.42 24.49
N ILE A 218 -16.01 15.30 24.34
CA ILE A 218 -15.03 15.23 23.25
C ILE A 218 -13.93 14.22 23.58
N ILE A 219 -13.42 14.20 24.81
CA ILE A 219 -12.42 13.19 25.20
C ILE A 219 -13.01 11.78 25.14
N THR A 220 -14.28 11.62 25.50
CA THR A 220 -15.00 10.35 25.34
C THR A 220 -15.09 9.95 23.87
N ALA A 221 -15.41 10.89 22.97
CA ALA A 221 -15.43 10.63 21.53
C ALA A 221 -14.05 10.24 20.99
N PHE A 222 -12.99 10.92 21.44
CA PHE A 222 -11.60 10.61 21.07
C PHE A 222 -11.20 9.20 21.49
N ASN A 223 -11.50 8.80 22.73
CA ASN A 223 -11.20 7.46 23.23
C ASN A 223 -11.95 6.39 22.44
N LYS A 224 -13.24 6.62 22.12
CA LYS A 224 -14.03 5.71 21.27
C LYS A 224 -13.45 5.60 19.86
N LEU A 225 -13.06 6.71 19.24
CA LEU A 225 -12.43 6.69 17.91
C LEU A 225 -11.13 5.88 17.95
N LYS A 226 -10.27 6.12 18.94
CA LYS A 226 -9.02 5.37 19.11
C LYS A 226 -9.27 3.86 19.31
N GLN A 227 -10.31 3.50 20.07
CA GLN A 227 -10.71 2.11 20.26
C GLN A 227 -11.15 1.44 18.95
N ILE A 228 -11.99 2.10 18.15
CA ILE A 228 -12.41 1.59 16.83
C ILE A 228 -11.18 1.37 15.94
N LEU A 229 -10.29 2.36 15.86
CA LEU A 229 -9.07 2.28 15.04
C LEU A 229 -8.09 1.18 15.50
N SER A 230 -8.15 0.79 16.78
CA SER A 230 -7.29 -0.27 17.35
C SER A 230 -7.89 -1.66 17.23
N THR A 231 -9.13 -1.78 16.73
CA THR A 231 -9.81 -3.07 16.57
C THR A 231 -9.31 -3.76 15.30
N SER A 232 -9.11 -5.08 15.35
CA SER A 232 -8.58 -5.85 14.20
C SER A 232 -9.49 -5.85 12.98
N GLN A 233 -10.81 -5.80 13.19
CA GLN A 233 -11.85 -5.84 12.16
C GLN A 233 -12.89 -4.73 12.38
N PRO A 234 -12.58 -3.46 12.04
CA PRO A 234 -13.45 -2.32 12.30
C PRO A 234 -14.45 -2.05 11.15
N TYR A 235 -14.66 -2.99 10.24
CA TYR A 235 -15.34 -2.79 8.95
C TYR A 235 -16.75 -2.20 9.09
N ASP A 236 -17.54 -2.66 10.07
CA ASP A 236 -18.90 -2.16 10.33
C ASP A 236 -18.95 -0.84 11.14
N ARG A 237 -17.79 -0.31 11.53
CA ARG A 237 -17.66 0.89 12.39
C ARG A 237 -17.00 2.05 11.66
N VAL A 238 -16.82 1.95 10.35
CA VAL A 238 -16.17 3.00 9.55
C VAL A 238 -16.96 4.31 9.60
N GLU A 239 -18.29 4.25 9.49
CA GLU A 239 -19.12 5.46 9.53
C GLU A 239 -19.17 6.05 10.95
N ASP A 240 -19.28 5.21 11.98
CA ASP A 240 -19.21 5.65 13.38
C ASP A 240 -17.89 6.38 13.67
N ALA A 241 -16.76 5.83 13.20
CA ALA A 241 -15.45 6.46 13.33
C ALA A 241 -15.40 7.82 12.61
N TRP A 242 -16.04 7.92 11.45
CA TRP A 242 -16.11 9.16 10.69
C TRP A 242 -16.91 10.25 11.41
N GLU A 243 -18.06 9.91 11.99
CA GLU A 243 -18.86 10.84 12.80
C GLU A 243 -18.09 11.33 14.04
N LEU A 244 -17.43 10.40 14.76
CA LEU A 244 -16.58 10.75 15.90
C LEU A 244 -15.46 11.70 15.49
N TYR A 245 -14.79 11.42 14.37
CA TYR A 245 -13.76 12.30 13.82
C TYR A 245 -14.28 13.70 13.54
N LYS A 246 -15.41 13.85 12.84
CA LYS A 246 -16.00 15.16 12.55
C LYS A 246 -16.26 15.96 13.84
N LYS A 247 -16.82 15.31 14.85
CA LYS A 247 -17.08 15.92 16.17
C LYS A 247 -15.79 16.42 16.83
N ILE A 248 -14.75 15.58 16.88
CA ILE A 248 -13.46 15.93 17.50
C ILE A 248 -12.75 17.01 16.70
N LYS A 249 -12.77 16.92 15.37
CA LYS A 249 -12.11 17.86 14.45
C LYS A 249 -12.58 19.29 14.68
N ILE A 250 -13.90 19.51 14.74
CA ILE A 250 -14.47 20.85 15.00
C ILE A 250 -13.89 21.45 16.28
N HIS A 251 -13.81 20.67 17.35
CA HIS A 251 -13.28 21.19 18.62
C HIS A 251 -11.77 21.38 18.59
N ASN A 252 -11.04 20.46 17.97
CA ASN A 252 -9.59 20.56 17.79
C ASN A 252 -9.21 21.80 16.97
N ASP A 253 -9.96 22.11 15.91
CA ASP A 253 -9.70 23.27 15.05
C ASP A 253 -9.90 24.58 15.82
N ILE A 254 -10.87 24.64 16.75
CA ILE A 254 -11.03 25.76 17.70
C ILE A 254 -9.81 25.87 18.62
N ILE A 255 -9.32 24.76 19.16
CA ILE A 255 -8.12 24.75 20.03
C ILE A 255 -6.91 25.27 19.27
N VAL A 256 -6.67 24.76 18.05
CA VAL A 256 -5.55 25.19 17.20
C VAL A 256 -5.66 26.68 16.88
N LYS A 257 -6.86 27.17 16.53
CA LYS A 257 -7.09 28.59 16.29
C LYS A 257 -6.78 29.45 17.52
N ASN A 258 -7.26 29.03 18.70
CA ASN A 258 -7.02 29.76 19.94
C ASN A 258 -5.53 29.78 20.32
N LYS A 259 -4.82 28.65 20.20
CA LYS A 259 -3.37 28.57 20.41
C LYS A 259 -2.61 29.48 19.44
N THR A 260 -3.01 29.48 18.18
CA THR A 260 -2.42 30.34 17.15
C THR A 260 -2.61 31.81 17.48
N GLU A 261 -3.81 32.20 17.92
CA GLU A 261 -4.10 33.59 18.33
C GLU A 261 -3.29 34.00 19.56
N GLN A 262 -3.27 33.16 20.60
CA GLN A 262 -2.50 33.42 21.82
C GLN A 262 -1.02 33.59 21.51
N TYR A 263 -0.46 32.70 20.69
CA TYR A 263 0.93 32.79 20.27
C TYR A 263 1.19 34.04 19.44
N ARG A 264 0.26 34.41 18.55
CA ARG A 264 0.35 35.65 17.78
C ARG A 264 0.44 36.87 18.70
N ILE A 265 -0.42 36.95 19.71
CA ILE A 265 -0.41 38.05 20.68
C ILE A 265 0.93 38.10 21.42
N GLU A 266 1.43 36.96 21.91
CA GLU A 266 2.73 36.87 22.60
C GLU A 266 3.87 37.43 21.73
N VAL A 267 3.94 37.01 20.46
CA VAL A 267 4.98 37.45 19.54
C VAL A 267 4.83 38.93 19.17
N LEU A 268 3.61 39.43 19.00
CA LEU A 268 3.38 40.85 18.76
C LEU A 268 3.80 41.71 19.96
N THR A 269 3.49 41.29 21.19
CA THR A 269 3.93 42.00 22.40
C THR A 269 5.44 42.01 22.54
N MET A 270 6.12 40.89 22.23
CA MET A 270 7.58 40.84 22.18
C MET A 270 8.14 41.83 21.16
N LEU A 271 7.55 41.89 19.96
CA LEU A 271 8.00 42.77 18.89
C LEU A 271 7.75 44.25 19.21
N GLU A 272 6.65 44.57 19.89
CA GLU A 272 6.39 45.91 20.43
C GLU A 272 7.48 46.34 21.42
N HIS A 273 7.90 45.43 22.31
CA HIS A 273 9.01 45.68 23.23
C HIS A 273 10.36 45.87 22.50
N MET A 274 10.63 45.06 21.46
CA MET A 274 11.82 45.22 20.62
C MET A 274 11.80 46.57 19.89
N ILE A 275 10.67 46.95 19.30
CA ILE A 275 10.52 48.26 18.65
C ILE A 275 10.78 49.38 19.64
N GLU A 276 10.27 49.29 20.87
CA GLU A 276 10.50 50.30 21.90
C GLU A 276 11.97 50.36 22.35
N LYS A 277 12.61 49.20 22.55
CA LYS A 277 14.06 49.14 22.82
C LYS A 277 14.88 49.77 21.69
N MET A 278 14.55 49.47 20.44
CA MET A 278 15.25 50.04 19.27
C MET A 278 15.05 51.55 19.20
N LYS A 279 13.85 52.08 19.46
CA LYS A 279 13.62 53.53 19.53
C LYS A 279 14.53 54.19 20.57
N ASN A 280 14.59 53.62 21.77
CA ASN A 280 15.41 54.14 22.86
C ASN A 280 16.90 54.09 22.50
N HIS A 281 17.36 52.99 21.91
CA HIS A 281 18.74 52.87 21.42
C HIS A 281 19.07 53.96 20.40
N LEU A 282 18.20 54.15 19.40
CA LEU A 282 18.35 55.18 18.38
C LEU A 282 18.34 56.61 18.98
N GLU A 283 17.55 56.89 20.02
CA GLU A 283 17.59 58.17 20.74
C GLU A 283 18.92 58.40 21.46
N VAL A 284 19.43 57.39 22.18
CA VAL A 284 20.70 57.48 22.93
C VAL A 284 21.85 57.86 22.02
N TYR A 285 21.88 57.28 20.81
CA TYR A 285 22.89 57.58 19.80
C TYR A 285 22.52 58.74 18.86
N LYS A 286 21.41 59.45 19.10
CA LYS A 286 20.92 60.58 18.28
C LYS A 286 20.89 60.26 16.77
N ALA A 287 20.41 59.07 16.43
CA ALA A 287 20.36 58.61 15.05
C ALA A 287 19.48 59.49 14.15
N GLY A 288 19.95 59.74 12.92
CA GLY A 288 19.24 60.56 11.94
C GLY A 288 17.87 59.96 11.51
N PRO A 289 16.99 60.80 10.92
CA PRO A 289 15.62 60.41 10.59
C PRO A 289 15.53 59.23 9.62
N ASP A 290 16.46 59.12 8.66
CA ASP A 290 16.45 58.05 7.67
C ASP A 290 16.74 56.67 8.27
N LEU A 291 17.77 56.57 9.11
CA LEU A 291 18.15 55.33 9.79
C LEU A 291 17.05 54.87 10.76
N ARG A 292 16.49 55.83 11.51
CA ARG A 292 15.33 55.61 12.38
C ARG A 292 14.13 55.08 11.61
N ASN A 293 13.79 55.72 10.49
CA ASN A 293 12.66 55.29 9.66
C ASN A 293 12.91 53.89 9.09
N LYS A 294 14.10 53.61 8.56
CA LYS A 294 14.48 52.30 8.00
C LYS A 294 14.28 51.17 9.02
N PHE A 295 14.88 51.27 10.20
CA PHE A 295 14.87 50.19 11.19
C PHE A 295 13.47 49.98 11.78
N LEU A 296 12.82 51.06 12.21
CA LEU A 296 11.50 50.97 12.83
C LEU A 296 10.42 50.54 11.82
N TYR A 297 10.50 51.00 10.57
CA TYR A 297 9.58 50.55 9.53
C TYR A 297 9.72 49.06 9.26
N SER A 298 10.95 48.56 9.14
CA SER A 298 11.21 47.13 8.91
C SER A 298 10.60 46.27 10.01
N LEU A 299 10.77 46.61 11.29
CA LEU A 299 10.20 45.84 12.39
C LEU A 299 8.66 45.93 12.42
N ARG A 300 8.09 47.12 12.16
CA ARG A 300 6.62 47.30 12.07
C ARG A 300 6.00 46.51 10.93
N MET A 301 6.69 46.39 9.80
CA MET A 301 6.23 45.57 8.67
C MET A 301 6.15 44.09 9.05
N ILE A 302 7.12 43.59 9.81
CA ILE A 302 7.05 42.23 10.34
C ILE A 302 5.86 42.07 11.29
N SER A 303 5.58 43.06 12.16
CA SER A 303 4.37 43.05 13.00
C SER A 303 3.10 42.96 12.16
N LYS A 304 3.01 43.71 11.06
CA LYS A 304 1.87 43.67 10.13
C LYS A 304 1.72 42.27 9.50
N ASN A 305 2.82 41.65 9.10
CA ASN A 305 2.80 40.31 8.51
C ASN A 305 2.38 39.25 9.53
N ILE A 306 2.82 39.35 10.79
CA ILE A 306 2.39 38.44 11.88
C ILE A 306 0.88 38.52 12.11
N ARG A 307 0.28 39.71 12.00
CA ARG A 307 -1.18 39.92 12.18
C ARG A 307 -2.03 39.14 11.17
N ILE A 308 -1.51 38.92 9.95
CA ILE A 308 -2.22 38.22 8.88
C ILE A 308 -1.76 36.77 8.68
N ALA A 309 -0.74 36.33 9.43
CA ALA A 309 -0.21 34.97 9.36
C ALA A 309 -1.28 33.95 9.78
N LYS A 310 -1.40 32.86 9.00
CA LYS A 310 -2.48 31.87 9.12
C LYS A 310 -2.18 30.76 10.12
N ASP A 311 -0.91 30.51 10.42
CA ASP A 311 -0.46 29.39 11.23
C ASP A 311 0.76 29.77 12.10
N ILE A 312 1.03 28.92 13.08
CA ILE A 312 2.11 29.09 14.06
C ILE A 312 3.49 29.02 13.38
N GLU A 313 3.66 28.24 12.31
CA GLU A 313 4.95 28.08 11.62
C GLU A 313 5.37 29.39 10.94
N THR A 314 4.44 30.02 10.22
CA THR A 314 4.65 31.34 9.61
C THR A 314 4.93 32.40 10.68
N ILE A 315 4.21 32.38 11.80
CA ILE A 315 4.47 33.30 12.93
C ILE A 315 5.88 33.06 13.50
N ASN A 316 6.33 31.81 13.60
CA ASN A 316 7.67 31.45 14.07
C ASN A 316 8.79 31.92 13.14
N GLN A 317 8.60 31.80 11.83
CA GLN A 317 9.55 32.31 10.84
C GLN A 317 9.67 33.83 10.98
N LEU A 318 8.56 34.55 10.96
CA LEU A 318 8.55 36.02 11.12
C LEU A 318 9.13 36.48 12.46
N LYS A 319 8.92 35.71 13.53
CA LYS A 319 9.56 35.94 14.85
C LYS A 319 11.07 35.82 14.76
N SER A 320 11.58 34.84 14.02
CA SER A 320 13.02 34.62 13.85
C SER A 320 13.64 35.74 13.01
N ASP A 321 12.99 36.10 11.90
CA ASP A 321 13.38 37.23 11.05
C ASP A 321 13.41 38.56 11.84
N ALA A 322 12.43 38.77 12.73
CA ALA A 322 12.38 39.95 13.58
C ALA A 322 13.58 40.02 14.54
N LYS A 323 13.96 38.90 15.14
CA LYS A 323 15.11 38.81 16.05
C LYS A 323 16.41 39.10 15.31
N GLU A 324 16.64 38.41 14.20
CA GLU A 324 17.83 38.60 13.39
C GLU A 324 17.97 40.05 12.93
N LYS A 325 16.89 40.64 12.39
CA LYS A 325 16.90 42.05 11.98
C LYS A 325 17.15 43.00 13.13
N PHE A 326 16.56 42.74 14.29
CA PHE A 326 16.79 43.56 15.47
C PHE A 326 18.26 43.53 15.88
N ASP A 327 18.88 42.34 15.92
CA ASP A 327 20.28 42.18 16.29
C ASP A 327 21.21 42.88 15.29
N ILE A 328 20.98 42.69 13.98
CA ILE A 328 21.73 43.40 12.92
C ILE A 328 21.60 44.91 13.08
N TYR A 329 20.39 45.43 13.26
CA TYR A 329 20.18 46.87 13.41
C TYR A 329 20.80 47.38 14.70
N TRP A 330 20.79 46.60 15.77
CA TRP A 330 21.41 46.97 17.03
C TRP A 330 22.93 47.16 16.85
N GLU A 331 23.59 46.20 16.22
CA GLU A 331 25.01 46.27 15.87
C GLU A 331 25.32 47.43 14.92
N GLU A 332 24.47 47.67 13.91
CA GLU A 332 24.64 48.79 12.96
C GLU A 332 24.60 50.15 13.68
N VAL A 333 23.72 50.32 14.68
CA VAL A 333 23.74 51.55 15.50
C VAL A 333 24.99 51.60 16.36
N GLU A 334 25.42 50.52 17.02
CA GLU A 334 26.64 50.58 17.82
C GLU A 334 27.89 50.88 16.97
N HIS A 335 27.99 50.32 15.77
CA HIS A 335 29.13 50.51 14.88
C HIS A 335 29.20 51.94 14.32
N ASN A 336 28.08 52.47 13.83
CA ASN A 336 28.01 53.81 13.22
C ASN A 336 28.35 54.94 14.22
N PHE A 337 28.30 54.67 15.52
CA PHE A 337 28.52 55.66 16.57
C PHE A 337 29.66 55.31 17.55
N ARG A 338 30.35 54.17 17.36
CA ARG A 338 31.61 53.83 18.05
C ARG A 338 32.87 54.31 17.33
N THR A 339 32.77 54.89 16.13
CA THR A 339 33.87 55.61 15.49
C THR A 339 33.68 57.12 15.67
N PRO A 340 34.10 57.71 16.81
CA PRO A 340 34.36 59.14 16.85
C PRO A 340 35.57 59.40 15.95
N ASP A 341 35.43 60.37 15.05
CA ASP A 341 36.49 61.08 14.32
C ASP A 341 37.93 60.62 14.65
N LEU A 342 38.45 59.69 13.85
CA LEU A 342 39.85 59.77 13.44
C LEU A 342 39.79 60.46 12.08
N TYR A 343 40.29 61.68 11.99
CA TYR A 343 40.11 62.65 10.90
C TYR A 343 38.70 63.27 10.92
N THR A 344 38.47 64.46 11.50
CA THR A 344 39.09 65.74 11.10
C THR A 344 39.01 66.78 12.22
#